data_AF-A0A4U6TVZ5-F1
#
_entry.id   AF-A0A4U6TVZ5-F1
#
_cell.length_a   1.000
_cell.length_b   1.000
_cell.length_c   1.000
_cell.angle_alpha   90.00
_cell.angle_beta   90.00
_cell.angle_gamma   90.00
#
_symmetry.space_group_name_H-M   'P 1'
#
loop_
_entity.id
_entity.type
_entity.pdbx_description
1 polymer ?
#
loop_
_entity_poly.entity_id
_entity_poly.type
_entity_poly.pdbx_seq_one_letter_code
_entity_poly.pdbx_strand_id
1 'polypeptide(L)'
;MGQSAKQNREDRAPEEYREILKFARDQVRKRAPNLKHPLICIDVIEEGIVSGPRPGLLKEGIAFQEPFFSDTCKSLVHVFFSQRATLKIAGVTDLGLIPRNVKKVAVVGGGLMGSGIATTLILNHYNVILKEANEKLLNAGVDRIKANLQRHVKKGKITQEECKKTLSLLIGVVGYERFKEADLVFEAVIENVKLKHQVFAELERHCPPHCILATNTWTIDLELIGQDTNCQERIVGAHFFKNCTGFAVNRMFFPYIQQALFLLHHGLELYKIDCACTEFGMPVGPFRLADLVGFGVVLATGTRYLENFPDRVYKSMLVPLMIEDKWTDLLTVAILLVYQLPCSTHLSKGVLHV
;
A
#
# COMPACT_ATOMS: atom_id res chain seq x y z
N MET A 1 24.53 19.29 -53.30
CA MET A 1 23.26 18.56 -53.52
C MET A 1 23.01 17.75 -52.25
N GLY A 2 22.11 18.07 -51.34
CA GLY A 2 20.84 18.77 -51.48
C GLY A 2 19.77 17.82 -50.93
N GLN A 3 19.11 18.22 -49.85
CA GLN A 3 17.86 17.66 -49.30
C GLN A 3 17.95 16.28 -48.64
N SER A 4 17.81 16.24 -47.30
CA SER A 4 16.81 15.42 -46.60
C SER A 4 17.07 15.42 -45.09
N ALA A 5 16.58 16.46 -44.39
CA ALA A 5 16.21 16.46 -42.97
C ALA A 5 15.61 17.83 -42.58
N LYS A 6 14.82 18.44 -43.46
CA LYS A 6 13.86 19.50 -43.10
C LYS A 6 12.48 18.87 -43.16
N GLN A 7 12.21 17.96 -42.23
CA GLN A 7 10.90 17.34 -42.09
C GLN A 7 10.01 18.31 -41.29
N ASN A 8 9.11 18.97 -42.02
CA ASN A 8 7.91 19.69 -41.58
C ASN A 8 7.93 20.29 -40.16
N ARG A 9 8.50 21.49 -40.02
CA ARG A 9 7.83 22.53 -39.23
C ARG A 9 6.90 23.27 -40.20
N GLU A 10 5.80 22.62 -40.56
CA GLU A 10 4.61 23.38 -40.92
C GLU A 10 4.16 23.98 -39.59
N ASP A 11 4.37 25.29 -39.41
CA ASP A 11 3.81 26.04 -38.29
C ASP A 11 2.30 25.77 -38.34
N ARG A 12 1.78 24.96 -37.41
CA ARG A 12 0.33 24.73 -37.36
C ARG A 12 -0.35 26.08 -37.19
N ALA A 13 -1.57 26.21 -37.70
CA ALA A 13 -2.32 27.45 -37.52
C ALA A 13 -2.33 27.82 -36.02
N PRO A 14 -2.13 29.11 -35.66
CA PRO A 14 -2.13 29.55 -34.26
C PRO A 14 -3.34 29.09 -33.44
N GLU A 15 -4.45 28.80 -34.11
CA GLU A 15 -5.69 28.27 -33.54
C GLU A 15 -5.58 26.82 -33.05
N GLU A 16 -4.89 25.93 -33.79
CA GLU A 16 -4.73 24.52 -33.40
C GLU A 16 -3.89 24.38 -32.12
N TYR A 17 -2.87 25.21 -31.93
CA TYR A 17 -2.07 25.20 -30.71
C TYR A 17 -2.86 25.68 -29.49
N ARG A 18 -3.74 26.68 -29.67
CA ARG A 18 -4.61 27.19 -28.58
C ARG A 18 -5.58 26.13 -28.10
N GLU A 19 -6.14 25.32 -29.00
CA GLU A 19 -7.03 24.22 -28.62
C GLU A 19 -6.31 23.14 -27.81
N ILE A 20 -5.09 22.75 -28.24
CA ILE A 20 -4.26 21.77 -27.51
C ILE A 20 -3.92 22.27 -26.10
N LEU A 21 -3.50 23.54 -25.99
CA LEU A 21 -3.13 24.13 -24.69
C LEU A 21 -4.37 24.29 -23.78
N LYS A 22 -5.52 24.66 -24.33
CA LYS A 22 -6.79 24.70 -23.59
C LYS A 22 -7.15 23.32 -23.04
N PHE A 23 -7.09 22.29 -23.89
CA PHE A 23 -7.32 20.91 -23.47
C PHE A 23 -6.33 20.45 -22.38
N ALA A 24 -5.05 20.80 -22.50
CA ALA A 24 -4.03 20.49 -21.49
C ALA A 24 -4.34 21.17 -20.14
N ARG A 25 -4.75 22.44 -20.14
CA ARG A 25 -5.16 23.16 -18.92
C ARG A 25 -6.36 22.49 -18.25
N ASP A 26 -7.35 22.08 -19.03
CA ASP A 26 -8.54 21.40 -18.51
C ASP A 26 -8.19 20.03 -17.90
N GLN A 27 -7.25 19.28 -18.49
CA GLN A 27 -6.76 18.05 -17.88
C GLN A 27 -6.02 18.29 -16.56
N VAL A 28 -5.15 19.31 -16.51
CA VAL A 28 -4.40 19.66 -15.30
C VAL A 28 -5.37 20.02 -14.17
N ARG A 29 -6.33 20.90 -14.43
CA ARG A 29 -7.34 21.32 -13.44
C ARG A 29 -8.14 20.13 -12.90
N LYS A 30 -8.44 19.15 -13.75
CA LYS A 30 -9.16 17.92 -13.36
C LYS A 30 -8.31 16.96 -12.53
N ARG A 31 -7.02 16.79 -12.86
CA ARG A 31 -6.14 15.81 -12.20
C ARG A 31 -5.55 16.31 -10.89
N ALA A 32 -5.21 17.59 -10.82
CA ALA A 32 -4.47 18.15 -9.70
C ALA A 32 -4.85 19.63 -9.48
N PRO A 33 -6.07 19.91 -8.99
CA PRO A 33 -6.57 21.28 -8.82
C PRO A 33 -5.70 22.11 -7.86
N ASN A 34 -5.05 21.47 -6.89
CA ASN A 34 -4.23 22.13 -5.87
C ASN A 34 -2.79 22.38 -6.32
N LEU A 35 -2.39 21.93 -7.52
CA LEU A 35 -1.05 22.13 -8.05
C LEU A 35 -1.06 23.25 -9.10
N LYS A 36 -0.36 24.35 -8.79
CA LYS A 36 -0.25 25.51 -9.70
C LYS A 36 0.80 25.33 -10.78
N HIS A 37 1.91 24.65 -10.46
CA HIS A 37 3.08 24.56 -11.35
C HIS A 37 2.79 23.99 -12.75
N PRO A 38 1.90 22.99 -12.97
CA PRO A 38 1.67 22.50 -14.32
C PRO A 38 0.94 23.53 -15.20
N LEU A 39 0.08 24.39 -14.63
CA LEU A 39 -0.56 25.48 -15.37
C LEU A 39 0.47 26.55 -15.75
N ILE A 40 1.37 26.88 -14.82
CA ILE A 40 2.47 27.84 -15.07
C ILE A 40 3.37 27.34 -16.20
N CYS A 41 3.72 26.05 -16.22
CA CYS A 41 4.48 25.46 -17.33
C CYS A 41 3.74 25.64 -18.67
N ILE A 42 2.42 25.44 -18.71
CA ILE A 42 1.62 25.64 -19.94
C ILE A 42 1.64 27.11 -20.36
N ASP A 43 1.55 28.06 -19.42
CA ASP A 43 1.59 29.49 -19.72
C ASP A 43 2.95 29.95 -20.28
N VAL A 44 4.05 29.35 -19.81
CA VAL A 44 5.41 29.57 -20.33
C VAL A 44 5.56 28.98 -21.73
N ILE A 45 5.07 27.75 -21.94
CA ILE A 45 5.07 27.09 -23.25
C ILE A 45 4.26 27.90 -24.27
N GLU A 46 3.08 28.39 -23.90
CA GLU A 46 2.25 29.22 -24.79
C GLU A 46 2.99 30.48 -25.23
N GLU A 47 3.68 31.16 -24.31
CA GLU A 47 4.48 32.35 -24.65
C GLU A 47 5.60 32.03 -25.64
N GLY A 48 6.29 30.90 -25.43
CA GLY A 48 7.34 30.45 -26.33
C GLY A 48 6.84 30.16 -27.74
N ILE A 49 5.60 29.69 -27.88
CA ILE A 49 4.95 29.42 -29.16
C ILE A 49 4.45 30.71 -29.81
N VAL A 50 3.76 31.59 -29.05
CA VAL A 50 3.09 32.79 -29.58
C VAL A 50 4.08 33.93 -29.85
N SER A 51 4.97 34.19 -28.90
CA SER A 51 5.88 35.35 -28.92
C SER A 51 7.31 34.96 -29.33
N GLY A 52 7.57 33.67 -29.52
CA GLY A 52 8.86 33.12 -29.90
C GLY A 52 9.75 32.76 -28.70
N PRO A 53 10.92 32.14 -28.97
CA PRO A 53 11.72 31.47 -27.95
C PRO A 53 12.31 32.43 -26.90
N ARG A 54 12.69 33.66 -27.28
CA ARG A 54 13.28 34.63 -26.35
C ARG A 54 12.27 35.13 -25.30
N PRO A 55 11.06 35.61 -25.68
CA PRO A 55 10.01 35.91 -24.71
C PRO A 55 9.62 34.72 -23.83
N GLY A 56 9.56 33.51 -24.38
CA GLY A 56 9.30 32.29 -23.61
C GLY A 56 10.31 32.05 -22.48
N LEU A 57 11.61 32.16 -22.77
CA LEU A 57 12.68 32.04 -21.77
C LEU A 57 12.64 33.14 -20.71
N LEU A 58 12.30 34.38 -21.09
CA LEU A 58 12.12 35.47 -20.14
C LEU A 58 10.94 35.20 -19.20
N LYS A 59 9.81 34.73 -19.75
CA LYS A 59 8.64 34.35 -18.95
C LYS A 59 8.95 33.16 -18.05
N GLU A 60 9.72 32.18 -18.49
CA GLU A 60 10.18 31.06 -17.67
C GLU A 60 10.93 31.56 -16.42
N GLY A 61 11.93 32.43 -16.61
CA GLY A 61 12.73 32.97 -15.51
C GLY A 61 11.91 33.74 -14.47
N ILE A 62 10.91 34.50 -14.93
CA ILE A 62 9.98 35.25 -14.04
C ILE A 62 9.01 34.29 -13.35
N ALA A 63 8.37 33.41 -14.11
CA ALA A 63 7.34 32.51 -13.64
C ALA A 63 7.86 31.42 -12.70
N PHE A 64 9.17 31.11 -12.76
CA PHE A 64 9.81 30.15 -11.87
C PHE A 64 9.87 30.61 -10.41
N GLN A 65 9.94 31.93 -10.16
CA GLN A 65 10.19 32.48 -8.82
C GLN A 65 9.10 32.09 -7.81
N GLU A 66 7.81 32.28 -8.13
CA GLU A 66 6.72 32.01 -7.19
C GLU A 66 6.61 30.52 -6.82
N PRO A 67 6.60 29.58 -7.79
CA PRO A 67 6.54 28.15 -7.48
C PRO A 67 7.76 27.68 -6.70
N PHE A 68 8.96 28.20 -6.99
CA PHE A 68 10.20 27.77 -6.36
C PHE A 68 10.19 28.01 -4.84
N PHE A 69 9.65 29.14 -4.38
CA PHE A 69 9.56 29.44 -2.94
C PHE A 69 8.31 28.87 -2.24
N SER A 70 7.40 28.26 -3.00
CA SER A 70 6.15 27.69 -2.46
C SER A 70 6.41 26.48 -1.55
N ASP A 71 5.53 26.28 -0.56
CA ASP A 71 5.56 25.08 0.29
C ASP A 71 5.24 23.80 -0.50
N THR A 72 4.50 23.91 -1.61
CA THR A 72 4.29 22.80 -2.54
C THR A 72 5.62 22.33 -3.15
N CYS A 73 6.49 23.25 -3.58
CA CYS A 73 7.81 22.89 -4.10
C CYS A 73 8.65 22.21 -3.02
N LYS A 74 8.74 22.81 -1.82
CA LYS A 74 9.46 22.21 -0.67
C LYS A 74 8.97 20.79 -0.36
N SER A 75 7.65 20.58 -0.37
CA SER A 75 7.03 19.29 -0.09
C SER A 75 7.35 18.25 -1.17
N LEU A 76 7.27 18.63 -2.45
CA LEU A 76 7.60 17.73 -3.57
C LEU A 76 9.08 17.38 -3.60
N VAL A 77 9.96 18.35 -3.31
CA VAL A 77 11.40 18.14 -3.16
C VAL A 77 11.68 17.20 -1.98
N HIS A 78 11.00 17.40 -0.84
CA HIS A 78 11.09 16.50 0.30
C HIS A 78 10.69 15.07 -0.10
N VAL A 79 9.55 14.87 -0.76
CA VAL A 79 9.12 13.53 -1.22
C VAL A 79 10.15 12.91 -2.15
N PHE A 80 10.70 13.67 -3.10
CA PHE A 80 11.74 13.21 -4.03
C PHE A 80 12.99 12.70 -3.29
N PHE A 81 13.50 13.48 -2.32
CA PHE A 81 14.68 13.06 -1.56
C PHE A 81 14.38 11.95 -0.56
N SER A 82 13.22 11.98 0.10
CA SER A 82 12.79 10.93 1.03
C SER A 82 12.68 9.57 0.34
N GLN A 83 12.12 9.51 -0.88
CA GLN A 83 12.06 8.28 -1.68
C GLN A 83 13.44 7.70 -2.03
N ARG A 84 14.47 8.55 -2.12
CA ARG A 84 15.86 8.12 -2.40
C ARG A 84 16.61 7.78 -1.12
N ALA A 85 16.31 8.50 -0.04
CA ALA A 85 16.92 8.28 1.27
C ALA A 85 16.54 6.92 1.86
N THR A 86 15.35 6.39 1.56
CA THR A 86 14.94 5.04 1.99
C THR A 86 15.85 3.92 1.44
N LEU A 87 16.61 4.18 0.37
CA LEU A 87 17.59 3.25 -0.18
C LEU A 87 18.99 3.38 0.45
N LYS A 88 19.22 4.41 1.27
CA LYS A 88 20.52 4.70 1.88
C LYS A 88 20.45 4.49 3.38
N ILE A 89 21.07 3.41 3.84
CA ILE A 89 21.20 3.08 5.25
C ILE A 89 22.64 3.37 5.66
N ALA A 90 22.83 4.26 6.63
CA ALA A 90 24.14 4.61 7.18
C ALA A 90 24.75 3.39 7.89
N GLY A 91 26.06 3.18 7.73
CA GLY A 91 26.76 1.99 8.22
C GLY A 91 26.49 0.71 7.42
N VAL A 92 25.83 0.80 6.25
CA VAL A 92 25.54 -0.36 5.38
C VAL A 92 25.83 -0.01 3.93
N THR A 93 25.12 0.98 3.39
CA THR A 93 25.16 1.32 1.96
C THR A 93 26.35 2.22 1.59
N ASP A 94 26.84 2.99 2.55
CA ASP A 94 28.04 3.82 2.51
C ASP A 94 29.34 3.00 2.58
N LEU A 95 29.31 1.83 3.21
CA LEU A 95 30.45 0.92 3.31
C LEU A 95 30.71 0.09 2.03
N GLY A 96 29.85 0.20 1.01
CA GLY A 96 29.98 -0.58 -0.22
C GLY A 96 29.81 -2.09 -0.03
N LEU A 97 29.08 -2.50 1.02
CA LEU A 97 28.83 -3.92 1.29
C LEU A 97 28.06 -4.56 0.13
N ILE A 98 28.54 -5.71 -0.32
CA ILE A 98 27.90 -6.48 -1.39
C ILE A 98 26.94 -7.48 -0.73
N PRO A 99 25.61 -7.40 -1.00
CA PRO A 99 24.67 -8.39 -0.48
C PRO A 99 25.05 -9.80 -0.93
N ARG A 100 24.89 -10.77 -0.02
CA ARG A 100 25.09 -12.19 -0.37
C ARG A 100 24.09 -12.61 -1.45
N ASN A 101 24.55 -13.44 -2.38
CA ASN A 101 23.66 -14.00 -3.38
C ASN A 101 22.75 -15.05 -2.72
N VAL A 102 21.43 -14.85 -2.83
CA VAL A 102 20.42 -15.76 -2.28
C VAL A 102 19.79 -16.52 -3.44
N LYS A 103 19.86 -17.85 -3.44
CA LYS A 103 19.23 -18.69 -4.48
C LYS A 103 18.16 -19.60 -3.92
N LYS A 104 18.38 -20.12 -2.72
CA LYS A 104 17.46 -21.02 -2.01
C LYS A 104 16.99 -20.37 -0.72
N VAL A 105 15.68 -20.25 -0.59
CA VAL A 105 15.04 -19.63 0.57
C VAL A 105 14.16 -20.66 1.26
N ALA A 106 14.26 -20.79 2.58
CA ALA A 106 13.33 -21.60 3.35
C ALA A 106 12.29 -20.71 4.06
N VAL A 107 11.08 -21.22 4.23
CA VAL A 107 10.00 -20.58 4.98
C VAL A 107 9.47 -21.58 6.00
N VAL A 108 9.58 -21.25 7.28
CA VAL A 108 9.13 -22.09 8.40
C VAL A 108 7.74 -21.63 8.84
N GLY A 109 6.72 -22.43 8.55
CA GLY A 109 5.31 -22.13 8.79
C GLY A 109 4.56 -21.82 7.49
N GLY A 110 3.63 -22.70 7.09
CA GLY A 110 2.74 -22.58 5.92
C GLY A 110 1.40 -21.91 6.23
N GLY A 111 1.32 -21.21 7.35
CA GLY A 111 0.19 -20.35 7.70
C GLY A 111 0.01 -19.18 6.74
N LEU A 112 -0.82 -18.22 7.14
CA LEU A 112 -1.16 -17.06 6.30
C LEU A 112 0.08 -16.22 5.89
N MET A 113 0.97 -15.94 6.84
CA MET A 113 2.19 -15.17 6.59
C MET A 113 3.14 -15.92 5.66
N GLY A 114 3.55 -17.13 6.07
CA GLY A 114 4.54 -17.89 5.32
C GLY A 114 4.07 -18.33 3.94
N SER A 115 2.78 -18.64 3.74
CA SER A 115 2.27 -18.87 2.38
C SER A 115 2.35 -17.61 1.51
N GLY A 116 2.11 -16.41 2.04
CA GLY A 116 2.27 -15.15 1.30
C GLY A 116 3.72 -14.82 0.95
N ILE A 117 4.63 -15.02 1.91
CA ILE A 117 6.09 -14.88 1.73
C ILE A 117 6.56 -15.86 0.65
N ALA A 118 6.24 -17.15 0.79
CA ALA A 118 6.59 -18.19 -0.17
C ALA A 118 6.05 -17.88 -1.57
N THR A 119 4.79 -17.44 -1.69
CA THR A 119 4.19 -17.05 -2.98
C THR A 119 4.97 -15.91 -3.64
N THR A 120 5.35 -14.89 -2.87
CA THR A 120 6.10 -13.73 -3.39
C THR A 120 7.49 -14.15 -3.87
N LEU A 121 8.16 -15.02 -3.11
CA LEU A 121 9.49 -15.52 -3.46
C LEU A 121 9.49 -16.35 -4.75
N ILE A 122 8.56 -17.30 -4.90
CA ILE A 122 8.49 -18.13 -6.13
C ILE A 122 8.10 -17.29 -7.36
N LEU A 123 7.23 -16.28 -7.21
CA LEU A 123 6.89 -15.34 -8.28
C LEU A 123 8.11 -14.52 -8.76
N ASN A 124 9.11 -14.35 -7.90
CA ASN A 124 10.39 -13.72 -8.22
C ASN A 124 11.49 -14.75 -8.52
N HIS A 125 11.12 -15.97 -8.90
CA HIS A 125 12.02 -17.03 -9.37
C HIS A 125 13.02 -17.57 -8.33
N TYR A 126 12.73 -17.43 -7.03
CA TYR A 126 13.51 -18.10 -5.98
C TYR A 126 13.05 -19.55 -5.79
N ASN A 127 14.00 -20.44 -5.48
CA ASN A 127 13.68 -21.80 -5.04
C ASN A 127 13.28 -21.75 -3.57
N VAL A 128 12.07 -22.23 -3.25
CA VAL A 128 11.49 -22.09 -1.91
C VAL A 128 11.26 -23.46 -1.27
N ILE A 129 11.78 -23.63 -0.06
CA ILE A 129 11.50 -24.77 0.81
C ILE A 129 10.45 -24.34 1.83
N LEU A 130 9.25 -24.92 1.78
CA LEU A 130 8.21 -24.66 2.77
C LEU A 130 8.21 -25.76 3.83
N LYS A 131 8.48 -25.40 5.07
CA LYS A 131 8.46 -26.33 6.21
C LYS A 131 7.21 -26.15 7.06
N GLU A 132 6.57 -27.25 7.43
CA GLU A 132 5.44 -27.30 8.37
C GLU A 132 5.61 -28.37 9.45
N ALA A 133 4.82 -28.31 10.51
CA ALA A 133 4.95 -29.24 11.63
C ALA A 133 4.47 -30.67 11.30
N ASN A 134 3.60 -30.84 10.30
CA ASN A 134 3.11 -32.13 9.84
C ASN A 134 2.55 -32.03 8.41
N GLU A 135 2.33 -33.19 7.79
CA GLU A 135 1.82 -33.31 6.40
C GLU A 135 0.47 -32.61 6.18
N LYS A 136 -0.44 -32.64 7.17
CA LYS A 136 -1.76 -32.00 7.03
C LYS A 136 -1.61 -30.48 6.92
N LEU A 137 -0.79 -29.87 7.77
CA LEU A 137 -0.51 -28.44 7.74
C LEU A 137 0.29 -28.04 6.50
N LEU A 138 1.23 -28.90 6.09
CA LEU A 138 2.03 -28.70 4.88
C LEU A 138 1.14 -28.62 3.64
N ASN A 139 0.27 -29.60 3.45
CA ASN A 139 -0.69 -29.62 2.34
C ASN A 139 -1.58 -28.36 2.35
N ALA A 140 -2.10 -27.97 3.52
CA ALA A 140 -2.87 -26.75 3.65
C ALA A 140 -2.07 -25.48 3.29
N GLY A 141 -0.78 -25.41 3.63
CA GLY A 141 0.10 -24.30 3.26
C GLY A 141 0.37 -24.25 1.75
N VAL A 142 0.65 -25.41 1.14
CA VAL A 142 0.84 -25.53 -0.31
C VAL A 142 -0.44 -25.14 -1.06
N ASP A 143 -1.61 -25.55 -0.59
CA ASP A 143 -2.88 -25.21 -1.23
C ASP A 143 -3.21 -23.71 -1.13
N ARG A 144 -2.85 -23.04 -0.03
CA ARG A 144 -2.92 -21.57 0.05
C ARG A 144 -2.04 -20.89 -0.98
N ILE A 145 -0.81 -21.37 -1.17
CA ILE A 145 0.11 -20.83 -2.18
C ILE A 145 -0.47 -21.03 -3.59
N LYS A 146 -1.00 -22.21 -3.90
CA LYS A 146 -1.69 -22.47 -5.17
C LYS A 146 -2.86 -21.50 -5.37
N ALA A 147 -3.70 -21.30 -4.36
CA ALA A 147 -4.82 -20.37 -4.42
C ALA A 147 -4.37 -18.91 -4.66
N ASN A 148 -3.27 -18.49 -4.03
CA ASN A 148 -2.69 -17.16 -4.26
C ASN A 148 -2.23 -17.01 -5.71
N LEU A 149 -1.48 -17.98 -6.26
CA LEU A 149 -1.04 -17.94 -7.66
C LEU A 149 -2.22 -17.91 -8.63
N GLN A 150 -3.27 -18.70 -8.38
CA GLN A 150 -4.50 -18.67 -9.18
C GLN A 150 -5.19 -17.31 -9.16
N ARG A 151 -5.10 -16.54 -8.06
CA ARG A 151 -5.59 -15.16 -8.02
C ARG A 151 -4.78 -14.23 -8.94
N HIS A 152 -3.48 -14.45 -9.11
CA HIS A 152 -2.66 -13.70 -10.06
C HIS A 152 -3.03 -14.04 -11.51
N VAL A 153 -3.32 -15.31 -11.80
CA VAL A 153 -3.84 -15.75 -13.12
C VAL A 153 -5.18 -15.07 -13.42
N LYS A 154 -6.14 -15.12 -12.50
CA LYS A 154 -7.46 -14.46 -12.66
C LYS A 154 -7.36 -12.95 -12.88
N LYS A 155 -6.32 -12.31 -12.38
CA LYS A 155 -6.04 -10.87 -12.56
C LYS A 155 -5.25 -10.57 -13.84
N GLY A 156 -4.95 -11.57 -14.68
CA GLY A 156 -4.16 -11.41 -15.90
C GLY A 156 -2.70 -11.04 -15.65
N LYS A 157 -2.16 -11.29 -14.44
CA LYS A 157 -0.77 -10.93 -14.09
C LYS A 157 0.24 -11.99 -14.52
N ILE A 158 -0.18 -13.25 -14.60
CA ILE A 158 0.63 -14.40 -15.03
C ILE A 158 -0.26 -15.37 -15.81
N THR A 159 0.33 -16.16 -16.70
CA THR A 159 -0.36 -17.21 -17.46
C THR A 159 -0.52 -18.50 -16.63
N GLN A 160 -1.39 -19.41 -17.08
CA GLN A 160 -1.56 -20.71 -16.42
C GLN A 160 -0.29 -21.59 -16.55
N GLU A 161 0.47 -21.44 -17.63
CA GLU A 161 1.75 -22.15 -17.80
C GLU A 161 2.84 -21.60 -16.86
N GLU A 162 2.95 -20.27 -16.75
CA GLU A 162 3.83 -19.62 -15.78
C GLU A 162 3.46 -20.01 -14.35
N CYS A 163 2.17 -20.12 -14.04
CA CYS A 163 1.72 -20.59 -12.72
C CYS A 163 2.26 -21.99 -12.40
N LYS A 164 2.24 -22.93 -13.35
CA LYS A 164 2.78 -24.30 -13.16
C LYS A 164 4.30 -24.27 -12.96
N LYS A 165 5.03 -23.53 -13.80
CA LYS A 165 6.50 -23.36 -13.69
C LYS A 165 6.90 -22.69 -12.37
N THR A 166 6.12 -21.71 -11.93
CA THR A 166 6.35 -21.01 -10.65
C THR A 166 6.15 -21.97 -9.48
N LEU A 167 5.11 -22.80 -9.52
CA LEU A 167 4.83 -23.76 -8.46
C LEU A 167 5.89 -24.85 -8.35
N SER A 168 6.58 -25.23 -9.45
CA SER A 168 7.67 -26.21 -9.38
C SER A 168 8.91 -25.72 -8.63
N LEU A 169 9.02 -24.41 -8.34
CA LEU A 169 10.07 -23.85 -7.50
C LEU A 169 9.80 -24.07 -6.00
N LEU A 170 8.59 -24.50 -5.63
CA LEU A 170 8.20 -24.76 -4.25
C LEU A 170 8.38 -26.25 -3.91
N ILE A 171 9.09 -26.52 -2.82
CA ILE A 171 9.25 -27.86 -2.25
C ILE A 171 8.74 -27.85 -0.82
N GLY A 172 7.75 -28.69 -0.51
CA GLY A 172 7.23 -28.87 0.84
C GLY A 172 8.01 -29.93 1.62
N VAL A 173 8.30 -29.67 2.89
CA VAL A 173 8.94 -30.61 3.82
C VAL A 173 8.33 -30.52 5.22
N VAL A 174 8.42 -31.61 5.99
CA VAL A 174 8.05 -31.61 7.42
C VAL A 174 9.29 -31.43 8.31
N GLY A 175 10.40 -32.08 7.95
CA GLY A 175 11.68 -31.98 8.64
C GLY A 175 12.57 -30.83 8.15
N TYR A 176 13.81 -30.81 8.64
CA TYR A 176 14.82 -29.80 8.33
C TYR A 176 15.93 -30.32 7.40
N GLU A 177 15.78 -31.52 6.82
CA GLU A 177 16.85 -32.22 6.10
C GLU A 177 17.40 -31.41 4.92
N ARG A 178 16.53 -30.62 4.27
CA ARG A 178 16.86 -29.77 3.11
C ARG A 178 17.38 -28.37 3.47
N PHE A 179 17.43 -28.02 4.75
CA PHE A 179 17.88 -26.68 5.19
C PHE A 179 19.40 -26.48 5.05
N LYS A 180 20.15 -27.56 4.84
CA LYS A 180 21.60 -27.53 4.56
C LYS A 180 21.97 -26.72 3.32
N GLU A 181 21.01 -26.52 2.42
CA GLU A 181 21.19 -25.81 1.15
C GLU A 181 20.56 -24.41 1.15
N ALA A 182 19.99 -23.96 2.28
CA ALA A 182 19.31 -22.66 2.36
C ALA A 182 20.32 -21.52 2.55
N ASP A 183 20.12 -20.43 1.81
CA ASP A 183 20.90 -19.19 1.94
C ASP A 183 20.22 -18.18 2.87
N LEU A 184 18.89 -18.27 2.97
CA LEU A 184 18.04 -17.42 3.79
C LEU A 184 16.84 -18.21 4.30
N VAL A 185 16.49 -18.03 5.57
CA VAL A 185 15.29 -18.60 6.18
C VAL A 185 14.36 -17.49 6.65
N PHE A 186 13.07 -17.60 6.37
CA PHE A 186 12.02 -16.81 6.99
C PHE A 186 11.23 -17.67 7.98
N GLU A 187 11.37 -17.38 9.26
CA GLU A 187 10.55 -17.95 10.31
C GLU A 187 9.22 -17.17 10.39
N ALA A 188 8.11 -17.87 10.20
CA ALA A 188 6.75 -17.33 10.20
C ALA A 188 5.78 -18.24 10.99
N VAL A 189 6.26 -18.82 12.10
CA VAL A 189 5.45 -19.59 13.04
C VAL A 189 4.65 -18.68 13.96
N ILE A 190 3.77 -19.28 14.75
CA ILE A 190 2.93 -18.56 15.72
C ILE A 190 3.78 -17.78 16.72
N GLU A 191 3.18 -16.71 17.26
CA GLU A 191 3.92 -15.77 18.08
C GLU A 191 4.09 -16.29 19.52
N ASN A 192 5.08 -17.16 19.72
CA ASN A 192 5.37 -17.83 20.98
C ASN A 192 6.89 -17.96 21.17
N VAL A 193 7.41 -17.37 22.25
CA VAL A 193 8.85 -17.32 22.57
C VAL A 193 9.46 -18.73 22.58
N LYS A 194 8.88 -19.67 23.34
CA LYS A 194 9.41 -21.03 23.49
C LYS A 194 9.48 -21.77 22.16
N LEU A 195 8.44 -21.65 21.34
CA LEU A 195 8.42 -22.26 20.02
C LEU A 195 9.48 -21.64 19.10
N LYS A 196 9.64 -20.31 19.12
CA LYS A 196 10.67 -19.65 18.31
C LYS A 196 12.07 -20.07 18.74
N HIS A 197 12.35 -20.16 20.04
CA HIS A 197 13.62 -20.72 20.54
C HIS A 197 13.89 -22.11 20.00
N GLN A 198 12.90 -23.01 20.05
CA GLN A 198 13.01 -24.36 19.49
C GLN A 198 13.28 -24.32 17.97
N VAL A 199 12.57 -23.47 17.23
CA VAL A 199 12.77 -23.32 15.79
C VAL A 199 14.17 -22.81 15.50
N PHE A 200 14.62 -21.74 16.17
CA PHE A 200 15.94 -21.15 15.93
C PHE A 200 17.09 -22.09 16.33
N ALA A 201 16.93 -22.90 17.39
CA ALA A 201 17.88 -23.96 17.73
C ALA A 201 17.96 -25.04 16.64
N GLU A 202 16.83 -25.44 16.06
CA GLU A 202 16.80 -26.38 14.94
C GLU A 202 17.40 -25.77 13.67
N LEU A 203 17.14 -24.49 13.40
CA LEU A 203 17.73 -23.75 12.29
C LEU A 203 19.24 -23.62 12.42
N GLU A 204 19.76 -23.34 13.62
CA GLU A 204 21.19 -23.30 13.89
C GLU A 204 21.86 -24.64 13.56
N ARG A 205 21.24 -25.77 13.95
CA ARG A 205 21.76 -27.12 13.71
C ARG A 205 21.75 -27.53 12.24
N HIS A 206 20.74 -27.13 11.48
CA HIS A 206 20.50 -27.65 10.13
C HIS A 206 20.91 -26.70 9.01
N CYS A 207 20.98 -25.39 9.27
CA CYS A 207 21.35 -24.39 8.25
C CYS A 207 22.87 -24.21 8.21
N PRO A 208 23.46 -24.04 7.02
CA PRO A 208 24.88 -23.78 6.89
C PRO A 208 25.26 -22.43 7.53
N PRO A 209 26.51 -22.21 7.99
CA PRO A 209 26.90 -20.99 8.71
C PRO A 209 26.63 -19.68 7.97
N HIS A 210 26.66 -19.69 6.63
CA HIS A 210 26.39 -18.50 5.81
C HIS A 210 24.91 -18.13 5.71
N CYS A 211 24.00 -19.03 6.11
CA CYS A 211 22.56 -18.83 6.02
C CYS A 211 22.11 -17.72 6.97
N ILE A 212 21.31 -16.77 6.47
CA ILE A 212 20.68 -15.73 7.29
C ILE A 212 19.37 -16.28 7.87
N LEU A 213 19.14 -16.07 9.16
CA LEU A 213 17.96 -16.53 9.88
C LEU A 213 17.04 -15.34 10.18
N ALA A 214 16.05 -15.12 9.35
CA ALA A 214 15.14 -14.00 9.49
C ALA A 214 13.85 -14.41 10.21
N THR A 215 13.40 -13.62 11.19
CA THR A 215 12.11 -13.82 11.85
C THR A 215 11.09 -12.77 11.41
N ASN A 216 9.86 -13.22 11.19
CA ASN A 216 8.69 -12.37 10.97
C ASN A 216 7.98 -11.96 12.28
N THR A 217 8.61 -12.14 13.45
CA THR A 217 8.07 -11.64 14.73
C THR A 217 7.74 -10.16 14.64
N TRP A 218 6.84 -9.64 15.46
CA TRP A 218 6.48 -8.21 15.50
C TRP A 218 6.47 -7.62 16.91
N THR A 219 6.63 -8.49 17.91
CA THR A 219 6.45 -8.17 19.34
C THR A 219 7.53 -8.80 20.21
N ILE A 220 8.31 -9.75 19.68
CA ILE A 220 9.39 -10.39 20.43
C ILE A 220 10.71 -9.74 20.01
N ASP A 221 11.53 -9.42 21.00
CA ASP A 221 12.88 -8.92 20.82
C ASP A 221 13.77 -9.96 20.10
N LEU A 222 14.59 -9.50 19.16
CA LEU A 222 15.54 -10.36 18.45
C LEU A 222 16.61 -10.90 19.39
N GLU A 223 17.04 -10.13 20.40
CA GLU A 223 17.98 -10.58 21.42
C GLU A 223 17.39 -11.75 22.21
N LEU A 224 16.09 -11.65 22.56
CA LEU A 224 15.38 -12.73 23.23
C LEU A 224 15.30 -13.96 22.34
N ILE A 225 14.99 -13.83 21.04
CA ILE A 225 14.94 -14.97 20.11
C ILE A 225 16.31 -15.67 19.97
N GLY A 226 17.38 -14.88 19.93
CA GLY A 226 18.74 -15.39 19.77
C GLY A 226 19.42 -15.88 21.06
N GLN A 227 18.81 -15.64 22.23
CA GLN A 227 19.44 -15.82 23.56
C GLN A 227 20.11 -17.20 23.75
N ASP A 228 19.48 -18.27 23.26
CA ASP A 228 19.95 -19.65 23.42
C ASP A 228 20.65 -20.21 22.16
N THR A 229 21.09 -19.34 21.25
CA THR A 229 21.78 -19.71 20.01
C THR A 229 23.19 -19.12 19.96
N ASN A 230 24.13 -19.80 19.30
CA ASN A 230 25.49 -19.27 19.08
C ASN A 230 25.61 -18.50 17.77
N CYS A 231 24.49 -18.16 17.12
CA CYS A 231 24.47 -17.56 15.79
C CYS A 231 23.63 -16.27 15.74
N GLN A 232 23.65 -15.50 16.82
CA GLN A 232 22.91 -14.24 16.96
C GLN A 232 23.26 -13.22 15.86
N GLU A 233 24.52 -13.22 15.40
CA GLU A 233 25.04 -12.33 14.36
C GLU A 233 24.39 -12.49 12.98
N ARG A 234 23.71 -13.62 12.75
CA ARG A 234 22.99 -13.92 11.51
C ARG A 234 21.48 -13.98 11.70
N ILE A 235 20.97 -13.61 12.88
CA ILE A 235 19.54 -13.47 13.16
C ILE A 235 19.12 -12.03 12.83
N VAL A 236 18.08 -11.88 12.01
CA VAL A 236 17.57 -10.57 11.60
C VAL A 236 16.05 -10.49 11.71
N GLY A 237 15.52 -9.29 11.94
CA GLY A 237 14.10 -9.02 11.78
C GLY A 237 13.76 -8.83 10.30
N ALA A 238 12.86 -9.66 9.76
CA ALA A 238 12.27 -9.44 8.46
C ALA A 238 10.75 -9.42 8.60
N HIS A 239 10.26 -8.25 9.02
CA HIS A 239 8.85 -7.99 9.28
C HIS A 239 8.07 -7.91 7.96
N PHE A 240 7.65 -9.07 7.45
CA PHE A 240 6.58 -9.17 6.47
C PHE A 240 5.26 -8.89 7.16
N PHE A 241 4.78 -7.68 6.91
CA PHE A 241 3.44 -7.32 7.30
C PHE A 241 2.42 -8.22 6.60
N LYS A 242 1.70 -9.08 7.32
CA LYS A 242 0.23 -9.11 7.14
C LYS A 242 -0.38 -8.08 8.06
N ASN A 243 -1.63 -7.74 7.75
CA ASN A 243 -2.46 -6.80 8.45
C ASN A 243 -2.23 -6.89 9.98
N CYS A 244 -1.28 -6.14 10.57
CA CYS A 244 -1.57 -5.54 11.87
C CYS A 244 -2.80 -4.69 11.61
N THR A 245 -3.71 -4.53 12.58
CA THR A 245 -5.01 -3.94 12.27
C THR A 245 -4.84 -2.57 11.60
N GLY A 246 -5.05 -2.63 10.28
CA GLY A 246 -4.70 -1.68 9.24
C GLY A 246 -3.26 -1.25 8.91
N PHE A 247 -2.20 -1.99 9.20
CA PHE A 247 -0.84 -1.67 8.73
C PHE A 247 -0.35 -0.29 9.18
N ALA A 248 0.57 0.35 8.45
CA ALA A 248 0.83 1.77 8.58
C ALA A 248 -0.30 2.58 7.92
N VAL A 249 -0.63 2.25 6.67
CA VAL A 249 -1.57 3.04 5.85
C VAL A 249 -2.97 3.06 6.45
N ASN A 250 -3.64 1.90 6.57
CA ASN A 250 -5.01 1.90 7.09
C ASN A 250 -5.05 2.29 8.58
N ARG A 251 -3.98 2.14 9.38
CA ARG A 251 -3.91 2.54 10.79
C ARG A 251 -3.77 4.03 10.97
N MET A 252 -3.02 4.70 10.09
CA MET A 252 -3.02 6.15 9.99
C MET A 252 -4.35 6.66 9.43
N PHE A 253 -4.95 5.91 8.51
CA PHE A 253 -6.19 6.30 7.83
C PHE A 253 -7.47 6.05 8.65
N PHE A 254 -7.46 5.08 9.56
CA PHE A 254 -8.66 4.71 10.32
C PHE A 254 -9.14 5.84 11.25
N PRO A 255 -8.27 6.54 12.00
CA PRO A 255 -8.67 7.75 12.73
C PRO A 255 -9.27 8.83 11.82
N TYR A 256 -8.77 9.00 10.60
CA TYR A 256 -9.32 9.96 9.63
C TYR A 256 -10.79 9.65 9.28
N ILE A 257 -11.12 8.38 9.03
CA ILE A 257 -12.52 7.96 8.81
C ILE A 257 -13.39 8.13 10.06
N GLN A 258 -12.84 7.85 11.25
CA GLN A 258 -13.58 8.04 12.50
C GLN A 258 -13.95 9.51 12.75
N GLN A 259 -13.05 10.45 12.43
CA GLN A 259 -13.34 11.88 12.58
C GLN A 259 -14.43 12.33 11.59
N ALA A 260 -14.45 11.80 10.36
CA ALA A 260 -15.54 12.06 9.42
C ALA A 260 -16.89 11.58 9.98
N LEU A 261 -16.93 10.37 10.55
CA LEU A 261 -18.14 9.84 11.22
C LEU A 261 -18.54 10.65 12.46
N PHE A 262 -17.56 11.16 13.21
CA PHE A 262 -17.81 12.05 14.35
C PHE A 262 -18.46 13.37 13.91
N LEU A 263 -17.94 14.00 12.85
CA LEU A 263 -18.52 15.23 12.28
C LEU A 263 -19.95 15.00 11.78
N LEU A 264 -20.19 13.89 11.08
CA LEU A 264 -21.54 13.52 10.62
C LEU A 264 -22.50 13.33 11.81
N HIS A 265 -22.05 12.72 12.91
CA HIS A 265 -22.87 12.58 14.13
C HIS A 265 -23.26 13.94 14.74
N HIS A 266 -22.42 14.98 14.59
CA HIS A 266 -22.71 16.34 15.06
C HIS A 266 -23.51 17.17 14.04
N GLY A 267 -24.15 16.53 13.05
CA GLY A 267 -25.08 17.19 12.12
C GLY A 267 -24.45 17.81 10.89
N LEU A 268 -23.14 17.59 10.62
CA LEU A 268 -22.54 18.03 9.36
C LEU A 268 -23.00 17.15 8.19
N GLU A 269 -23.32 17.77 7.07
CA GLU A 269 -23.71 17.06 5.85
C GLU A 269 -22.54 16.26 5.26
N LEU A 270 -22.82 15.00 4.92
CA LEU A 270 -21.84 14.06 4.33
C LEU A 270 -21.13 14.63 3.10
N TYR A 271 -21.87 15.25 2.19
CA TYR A 271 -21.31 15.83 0.97
C TYR A 271 -20.36 17.00 1.26
N LYS A 272 -20.65 17.81 2.30
CA LYS A 272 -19.78 18.92 2.70
C LYS A 272 -18.45 18.40 3.25
N ILE A 273 -18.48 17.30 4.01
CA ILE A 273 -17.27 16.65 4.52
C ILE A 273 -16.43 16.09 3.37
N ASP A 274 -17.04 15.37 2.42
CA ASP A 274 -16.34 14.83 1.25
C ASP A 274 -15.75 15.93 0.35
N CYS A 275 -16.50 17.00 0.10
CA CYS A 275 -16.03 18.16 -0.65
C CYS A 275 -14.85 18.84 0.06
N ALA A 276 -14.95 19.10 1.37
CA ALA A 276 -13.86 19.72 2.12
C ALA A 276 -12.56 18.89 2.07
N CYS A 277 -12.66 17.56 2.19
CA CYS A 277 -11.49 16.68 2.10
C CYS A 277 -10.87 16.65 0.69
N THR A 278 -11.70 16.68 -0.35
CA THR A 278 -11.21 16.69 -1.75
C THR A 278 -10.64 18.04 -2.14
N GLU A 279 -11.23 19.15 -1.69
CA GLU A 279 -10.68 20.50 -1.81
C GLU A 279 -9.33 20.63 -1.09
N PHE A 280 -9.19 20.00 0.09
CA PHE A 280 -7.90 19.94 0.79
C PHE A 280 -6.81 19.22 -0.03
N GLY A 281 -7.19 18.26 -0.88
CA GLY A 281 -6.28 17.55 -1.79
C GLY A 281 -6.32 16.03 -1.67
N MET A 282 -7.25 15.47 -0.89
CA MET A 282 -7.47 14.02 -0.88
C MET A 282 -8.08 13.58 -2.22
N PRO A 283 -7.62 12.48 -2.83
CA PRO A 283 -8.16 12.02 -4.12
C PRO A 283 -9.66 11.69 -4.08
N VAL A 284 -10.16 11.23 -2.93
CA VAL A 284 -11.56 10.87 -2.70
C VAL A 284 -11.93 11.23 -1.26
N GLY A 285 -13.14 11.76 -1.05
CA GLY A 285 -13.68 12.01 0.29
C GLY A 285 -13.89 10.74 1.10
N PRO A 286 -13.90 10.82 2.45
CA PRO A 286 -13.99 9.66 3.33
C PRO A 286 -15.22 8.77 3.09
N PHE A 287 -16.38 9.35 2.79
CA PHE A 287 -17.62 8.60 2.63
C PHE A 287 -17.73 7.97 1.24
N ARG A 288 -17.44 8.72 0.18
CA ARG A 288 -17.34 8.17 -1.17
C ARG A 288 -16.28 7.07 -1.27
N LEU A 289 -15.17 7.19 -0.53
CA LEU A 289 -14.18 6.14 -0.44
C LEU A 289 -14.73 4.88 0.23
N ALA A 290 -15.49 5.03 1.32
CA ALA A 290 -16.14 3.91 1.99
C ALA A 290 -17.11 3.17 1.06
N ASP A 291 -17.85 3.89 0.20
CA ASP A 291 -18.74 3.30 -0.80
C ASP A 291 -17.99 2.58 -1.92
N LEU A 292 -16.89 3.17 -2.43
CA LEU A 292 -16.04 2.52 -3.43
C LEU A 292 -15.38 1.24 -2.91
N VAL A 293 -15.01 1.22 -1.62
CA VAL A 293 -14.42 0.05 -0.94
C VAL A 293 -15.49 -0.99 -0.63
N GLY A 294 -16.73 -0.56 -0.38
CA GLY A 294 -17.88 -1.39 -0.05
C GLY A 294 -18.10 -1.49 1.47
N PHE A 295 -19.35 -1.26 1.88
CA PHE A 295 -19.72 -1.19 3.30
C PHE A 295 -19.38 -2.46 4.10
N GLY A 296 -19.53 -3.65 3.50
CA GLY A 296 -19.15 -4.91 4.15
C GLY A 296 -17.66 -5.00 4.52
N VAL A 297 -16.77 -4.41 3.72
CA VAL A 297 -15.34 -4.34 4.01
C VAL A 297 -15.07 -3.35 5.13
N VAL A 298 -15.79 -2.22 5.15
CA VAL A 298 -15.70 -1.20 6.20
C VAL A 298 -16.13 -1.77 7.55
N LEU A 299 -17.26 -2.49 7.61
CA LEU A 299 -17.73 -3.18 8.82
C LEU A 299 -16.72 -4.20 9.33
N ALA A 300 -16.27 -5.11 8.45
CA ALA A 300 -15.30 -6.12 8.82
C ALA A 300 -13.99 -5.50 9.35
N THR A 301 -13.56 -4.38 8.76
CA THR A 301 -12.37 -3.64 9.20
C THR A 301 -12.62 -2.96 10.56
N GLY A 302 -13.77 -2.29 10.72
CA GLY A 302 -14.17 -1.62 11.97
C GLY A 302 -14.22 -2.56 13.15
N THR A 303 -14.80 -3.76 12.99
CA THR A 303 -14.81 -4.80 14.04
C THR A 303 -13.39 -5.19 14.45
N ARG A 304 -12.48 -5.35 13.49
CA ARG A 304 -11.07 -5.67 13.79
C ARG A 304 -10.41 -4.55 14.58
N TYR A 305 -10.69 -3.29 14.26
CA TYR A 305 -10.16 -2.17 15.03
C TYR A 305 -10.73 -2.09 16.44
N LEU A 306 -12.02 -2.35 16.61
CA LEU A 306 -12.67 -2.39 17.92
C LEU A 306 -12.11 -3.51 18.81
N GLU A 307 -11.90 -4.71 18.24
CA GLU A 307 -11.30 -5.85 18.94
C GLU A 307 -9.87 -5.55 19.42
N ASN A 308 -9.07 -4.86 18.61
CA ASN A 308 -7.65 -4.65 18.89
C ASN A 308 -7.33 -3.34 19.61
N PHE A 309 -8.18 -2.31 19.48
CA PHE A 309 -7.97 -0.97 20.02
C PHE A 309 -9.27 -0.37 20.60
N PRO A 310 -9.91 -1.05 21.57
CA PRO A 310 -11.24 -0.68 22.06
C PRO A 310 -11.31 0.76 22.61
N ASP A 311 -10.23 1.25 23.22
CA ASP A 311 -10.16 2.57 23.85
C ASP A 311 -9.94 3.71 22.83
N ARG A 312 -9.61 3.38 21.57
CA ARG A 312 -9.26 4.33 20.51
C ARG A 312 -10.21 4.31 19.32
N VAL A 313 -11.32 3.58 19.45
CA VAL A 313 -12.36 3.48 18.43
C VAL A 313 -13.59 4.26 18.89
N TYR A 314 -13.92 5.29 18.13
CA TYR A 314 -15.17 6.01 18.20
C TYR A 314 -16.33 5.09 17.84
N LYS A 315 -17.26 4.93 18.76
CA LYS A 315 -18.45 4.09 18.61
C LYS A 315 -19.58 4.94 18.02
N SER A 316 -19.76 4.84 16.71
CA SER A 316 -20.85 5.53 16.02
C SER A 316 -22.17 4.77 16.17
N MET A 317 -23.25 5.49 16.52
CA MET A 317 -24.62 4.96 16.54
C MET A 317 -25.21 4.75 15.14
N LEU A 318 -24.62 5.37 14.12
CA LEU A 318 -25.05 5.26 12.73
C LEU A 318 -24.82 3.85 12.18
N VAL A 319 -23.66 3.25 12.49
CA VAL A 319 -23.26 1.96 11.92
C VAL A 319 -24.21 0.82 12.31
N PRO A 320 -24.65 0.69 13.58
CA PRO A 320 -25.70 -0.27 13.95
C PRO A 320 -27.04 -0.06 13.23
N LEU A 321 -27.51 1.20 13.12
CA LEU A 321 -28.77 1.51 12.43
C LEU A 321 -28.73 1.11 10.95
N MET A 322 -27.61 1.36 10.27
CA MET A 322 -27.41 0.94 8.89
C MET A 322 -27.49 -0.57 8.69
N ILE A 323 -27.01 -1.35 9.67
CA ILE A 323 -27.07 -2.81 9.63
C ILE A 323 -28.51 -3.29 9.84
N GLU A 324 -29.24 -2.68 10.78
CA GLU A 324 -30.64 -3.00 11.07
C GLU A 324 -31.55 -2.76 9.86
N ASP A 325 -31.35 -1.63 9.16
CA ASP A 325 -32.13 -1.26 7.97
C ASP A 325 -31.61 -1.88 6.66
N LYS A 326 -30.60 -2.75 6.72
CA LYS A 326 -29.97 -3.45 5.58
C LYS A 326 -29.44 -2.52 4.49
N TRP A 327 -28.94 -1.35 4.87
CA TRP A 327 -28.37 -0.41 3.91
C TRP A 327 -26.97 -0.87 3.48
N THR A 328 -26.72 -0.84 2.17
CA THR A 328 -25.49 -1.36 1.55
C THR A 328 -24.49 -0.28 1.15
N ASP A 329 -24.88 0.99 1.20
CA ASP A 329 -24.04 2.14 0.86
C ASP A 329 -24.39 3.35 1.74
N LEU A 330 -23.38 4.17 2.06
CA LEU A 330 -23.48 5.37 2.91
C LEU A 330 -24.17 6.53 2.18
N LEU A 331 -24.14 6.55 0.85
CA LEU A 331 -24.86 7.50 0.01
C LEU A 331 -26.39 7.39 0.16
N THR A 332 -26.96 6.19 0.25
CA THR A 332 -28.40 5.96 0.50
C THR A 332 -28.82 6.50 1.86
N VAL A 333 -27.92 6.46 2.85
CA VAL A 333 -28.12 7.02 4.19
C VAL A 333 -28.15 8.54 4.17
N ALA A 334 -27.25 9.17 3.41
CA ALA A 334 -27.25 10.62 3.22
C ALA A 334 -28.52 11.12 2.54
N ILE A 335 -29.03 10.37 1.55
CA ILE A 335 -30.31 10.69 0.89
C ILE A 335 -31.46 10.63 1.91
N LEU A 336 -31.52 9.61 2.77
CA LEU A 336 -32.63 9.49 3.74
C LEU A 336 -32.53 10.50 4.90
N LEU A 337 -31.32 10.85 5.36
CA LEU A 337 -31.10 11.87 6.40
C LEU A 337 -31.38 13.30 5.90
N VAL A 338 -31.06 13.60 4.63
CA VAL A 338 -31.30 14.92 4.02
C VAL A 338 -32.77 15.11 3.65
N TYR A 339 -33.50 14.05 3.30
CA TYR A 339 -34.87 14.19 2.78
C TYR A 339 -35.99 14.14 3.83
N GLN A 340 -35.72 13.92 5.13
CA GLN A 340 -36.77 13.76 6.17
C GLN A 340 -38.00 12.98 5.64
N LEU A 341 -37.78 11.90 4.88
CA LEU A 341 -38.89 11.14 4.32
C LEU A 341 -39.58 10.42 5.49
N PRO A 342 -40.89 10.66 5.72
CA PRO A 342 -41.57 10.07 6.85
C PRO A 342 -41.92 8.63 6.47
N CYS A 343 -41.06 7.66 6.80
CA CYS A 343 -41.54 6.28 6.91
C CYS A 343 -40.61 5.36 7.71
N SER A 344 -41.22 4.72 8.72
CA SER A 344 -40.71 3.66 9.61
C SER A 344 -40.07 4.10 10.94
N THR A 345 -40.95 4.59 11.83
CA THR A 345 -41.06 4.43 13.30
C THR A 345 -39.87 4.31 14.28
N HIS A 346 -38.60 4.23 13.88
CA HIS A 346 -37.48 4.06 14.83
C HIS A 346 -36.57 5.28 15.01
N LEU A 347 -36.56 6.23 14.06
CA LEU A 347 -35.71 7.42 14.13
C LEU A 347 -36.31 8.60 14.92
N SER A 348 -37.56 8.51 15.41
CA SER A 348 -38.23 9.61 16.13
C SER A 348 -37.92 9.69 17.63
N LYS A 349 -37.07 8.81 18.19
CA LYS A 349 -36.78 8.78 19.64
C LYS A 349 -35.34 9.12 20.04
N GLY A 350 -34.48 9.51 19.10
CA GLY A 350 -33.07 9.82 19.36
C GLY A 350 -32.65 11.15 18.75
N VAL A 351 -33.36 12.22 19.09
CA VAL A 351 -33.04 13.64 18.95
C VAL A 351 -31.69 13.97 18.27
N LEU A 352 -31.76 14.33 16.99
CA LEU A 352 -30.85 15.26 16.32
C LEU A 352 -31.34 16.69 16.63
N HIS A 353 -31.04 17.16 17.84
CA HIS A 353 -31.04 18.57 18.19
C HIS A 353 -29.84 18.84 19.09
N VAL A 354 -28.81 19.45 18.50
CA VAL A 354 -27.97 20.47 19.15
C VAL A 354 -27.79 21.58 18.12
#